data_AF-A0A4Q3IDC2-F1
#
_entry.id   AF-A0A4Q3IDC2-F1
#
_cell.length_a   1.000
_cell.length_b   1.000
_cell.length_c   1.000
_cell.angle_alpha   90.00
_cell.angle_beta   90.00
_cell.angle_gamma   90.00
#
_symmetry.space_group_name_H-M   'P 1'
#
loop_
_entity.id
_entity.type
_entity.pdbx_description
1 polymer ?
#
loop_
_entity_poly.entity_id
_entity_poly.type
_entity_poly.pdbx_seq_one_letter_code
_entity_poly.pdbx_strand_id
1 'polypeptide(L)'
;PRTVPRAARAGTSRRAADELMQSPRLYATFLLWLLSELFEVLPEVGDPAKPKLVFFFDEAHLLFNDAPKALLDKVEQVVKLVRSKGVGVYFITQNPVDIPESVLAQLSNRVQHALRAYTPREQKAVRVAAETFRPNPAFSTEEAITQLAVGEALVSVLEDKGIPSMVGRTLVRPPSGKVGPISPEERRALIQTSPVAGQYDVVEDRESAYEVLTRRAQQKQEDGAAAERAAQAQKEAEAADKARRRDEPAVRRSTRATPVEAAITSMARSAANTLGRALVRGILGSLTRRGR
;
A
#
# COMPACT_ATOMS: atom_id res chain seq x y z
N PRO A 1 -7.60 20.02 -49.43
CA PRO A 1 -8.32 20.11 -48.13
C PRO A 1 -7.59 19.27 -47.08
N ARG A 2 -6.96 19.97 -46.13
CA ARG A 2 -5.95 19.47 -45.19
C ARG A 2 -6.39 18.21 -44.43
N THR A 3 -5.65 17.13 -44.63
CA THR A 3 -5.64 15.94 -43.77
C THR A 3 -5.15 16.35 -42.38
N VAL A 4 -6.08 16.43 -41.43
CA VAL A 4 -5.77 16.56 -40.01
C VAL A 4 -5.06 15.27 -39.56
N PRO A 5 -3.90 15.33 -38.90
CA PRO A 5 -3.22 14.12 -38.46
C PRO A 5 -4.08 13.39 -37.43
N ARG A 6 -4.25 12.08 -37.66
CA ARG A 6 -4.98 11.14 -36.81
C ARG A 6 -4.45 11.28 -35.37
N ALA A 7 -5.22 11.91 -34.49
CA ALA A 7 -4.88 12.07 -33.09
C ALA A 7 -4.48 10.70 -32.51
N ALA A 8 -3.34 10.64 -31.81
CA ALA A 8 -2.92 9.48 -31.06
C ALA A 8 -4.11 9.02 -30.19
N ARG A 9 -4.66 7.84 -30.47
CA ARG A 9 -5.78 7.31 -29.68
C ARG A 9 -5.25 7.06 -28.27
N ALA A 10 -5.86 7.71 -27.27
CA ALA A 10 -5.62 7.39 -25.88
C ALA A 10 -5.99 5.91 -25.67
N GLY A 11 -5.03 5.12 -25.17
CA GLY A 11 -5.26 3.72 -24.82
C GLY A 11 -5.85 3.62 -23.41
N THR A 12 -6.87 2.78 -23.23
CA THR A 12 -7.40 2.45 -21.90
C THR A 12 -6.80 1.12 -21.46
N SER A 13 -6.09 1.11 -20.33
CA SER A 13 -5.63 -0.12 -19.68
C SER A 13 -6.49 -0.37 -18.44
N ARG A 14 -7.01 -1.59 -18.29
CA ARG A 14 -7.73 -2.04 -17.10
C ARG A 14 -6.89 -3.09 -16.39
N ARG A 15 -6.52 -2.81 -15.14
CA ARG A 15 -5.97 -3.83 -14.24
C ARG A 15 -7.11 -4.38 -13.40
N ALA A 16 -7.53 -5.61 -13.68
CA ALA A 16 -8.48 -6.31 -12.82
C ALA A 16 -7.72 -6.82 -11.59
N ALA A 17 -8.16 -6.42 -10.40
CA ALA A 17 -7.52 -6.75 -9.13
C ALA A 17 -8.54 -7.47 -8.22
N ASP A 18 -9.34 -8.36 -8.81
CA ASP A 18 -10.50 -8.97 -8.16
C ASP A 18 -10.11 -9.74 -6.88
N GLU A 19 -8.93 -10.38 -6.87
CA GLU A 19 -8.36 -11.03 -5.68
C GLU A 19 -7.73 -10.03 -4.70
N LEU A 20 -7.15 -8.93 -5.20
CA LEU A 20 -6.52 -7.89 -4.37
C LEU A 20 -7.56 -7.10 -3.56
N MET A 21 -8.78 -6.96 -4.08
CA MET A 21 -9.91 -6.34 -3.38
C MET A 21 -10.27 -7.08 -2.09
N GLN A 22 -9.96 -8.37 -1.98
CA GLN A 22 -10.16 -9.14 -0.75
C GLN A 22 -9.16 -8.75 0.35
N SER A 23 -8.10 -8.01 0.01
CA SER A 23 -7.07 -7.52 0.92
C SER A 23 -6.88 -5.99 0.79
N PRO A 24 -7.79 -5.18 1.35
CA PRO A 24 -7.78 -3.71 1.20
C PRO A 24 -6.44 -3.05 1.56
N ARG A 25 -5.77 -3.53 2.61
CA ARG A 25 -4.45 -3.03 3.03
C ARG A 25 -3.37 -3.25 1.99
N LEU A 26 -3.39 -4.39 1.31
CA LEU A 26 -2.41 -4.72 0.28
C LEU A 26 -2.66 -3.89 -0.97
N TYR A 27 -3.93 -3.70 -1.33
CA TYR A 27 -4.35 -2.79 -2.40
C TYR A 27 -3.90 -1.35 -2.13
N ALA A 28 -4.17 -0.80 -0.94
CA ALA A 28 -3.74 0.55 -0.56
C ALA A 28 -2.22 0.73 -0.58
N THR A 29 -1.48 -0.26 -0.07
CA THR A 29 0.00 -0.22 -0.07
C THR A 29 0.55 -0.27 -1.50
N PHE A 30 0.01 -1.13 -2.35
CA PHE A 30 0.42 -1.22 -3.75
C PHE A 30 0.12 0.07 -4.52
N LEU A 31 -1.07 0.66 -4.32
CA LEU A 31 -1.43 1.90 -5.00
C LEU A 31 -0.57 3.08 -4.55
N LEU A 32 -0.24 3.18 -3.26
CA LEU A 32 0.70 4.18 -2.78
C LEU A 32 2.09 3.99 -3.40
N TRP A 33 2.57 2.76 -3.42
CA TRP A 33 3.86 2.44 -4.02
C TRP A 33 3.87 2.85 -5.50
N LEU A 34 2.84 2.48 -6.26
CA LEU A 34 2.70 2.85 -7.67
C LEU A 34 2.70 4.36 -7.87
N LEU A 35 1.92 5.10 -7.08
CA LEU A 35 1.85 6.56 -7.15
C LEU A 35 3.20 7.22 -6.80
N SER A 36 3.92 6.69 -5.81
CA SER A 36 5.25 7.18 -5.42
C SER A 36 6.28 6.91 -6.50
N GLU A 37 6.29 5.69 -7.05
CA GLU A 37 7.19 5.29 -8.14
C GLU A 37 6.97 6.15 -9.39
N LEU A 38 5.70 6.41 -9.75
CA LEU A 38 5.37 7.29 -10.87
C LEU A 38 5.87 8.72 -10.64
N PHE A 39 5.75 9.24 -9.43
CA PHE A 39 6.25 10.56 -9.11
C PHE A 39 7.78 10.64 -9.22
N GLU A 40 8.50 9.61 -8.79
CA GLU A 40 9.97 9.55 -8.83
C GLU A 40 10.52 9.33 -10.24
N VAL A 41 9.90 8.44 -11.02
CA VAL A 41 10.40 8.02 -12.34
C VAL A 41 9.99 8.97 -13.46
N LEU A 42 8.80 9.58 -13.39
CA LEU A 42 8.32 10.43 -14.47
C LEU A 42 9.06 11.78 -14.51
N PRO A 43 9.42 12.29 -15.70
CA PRO A 43 9.98 13.63 -15.83
C PRO A 43 8.92 14.69 -15.53
N GLU A 44 9.36 15.85 -15.06
CA GLU A 44 8.48 17.02 -14.98
C GLU A 44 8.18 17.55 -16.38
N VAL A 45 6.90 17.80 -16.65
CA VAL A 45 6.41 18.21 -17.98
C VAL A 45 5.66 19.54 -17.93
N GLY A 46 5.59 20.17 -16.75
CA GLY A 46 4.89 21.42 -16.53
C GLY A 46 3.38 21.25 -16.47
N ASP A 47 2.64 22.18 -17.08
CA ASP A 47 1.17 22.20 -17.11
C ASP A 47 0.67 22.00 -18.55
N PRO A 48 0.75 20.76 -19.10
CA PRO A 48 0.27 20.49 -20.44
C PRO A 48 -1.26 20.61 -20.50
N ALA A 49 -1.79 21.06 -21.64
CA ALA A 49 -3.24 21.20 -21.85
C ALA A 49 -4.03 19.88 -21.68
N LYS A 50 -3.36 18.73 -21.78
CA LYS A 50 -3.93 17.40 -21.50
C LYS A 50 -2.93 16.57 -20.70
N PRO A 51 -3.40 15.78 -19.72
CA PRO A 51 -2.54 14.84 -19.03
C PRO A 51 -2.01 13.78 -20.01
N LYS A 52 -0.76 13.37 -19.81
CA LYS A 52 -0.13 12.26 -20.54
C LYS A 52 -0.66 10.91 -20.06
N LEU A 53 -1.08 10.83 -18.80
CA LEU A 53 -1.61 9.62 -18.17
C LEU A 53 -2.70 9.98 -17.17
N VAL A 54 -3.74 9.15 -17.07
CA VAL A 54 -4.83 9.34 -16.12
C VAL A 54 -5.10 8.04 -15.37
N PHE A 55 -5.10 8.10 -14.05
CA PHE A 55 -5.49 7.00 -13.17
C PHE A 55 -6.90 7.23 -12.64
N PHE A 56 -7.71 6.17 -12.72
CA PHE A 56 -9.01 6.09 -12.09
C PHE A 56 -8.91 5.03 -10.98
N PHE A 57 -9.10 5.46 -9.73
CA PHE A 57 -9.17 4.60 -8.58
C PHE A 57 -10.63 4.36 -8.25
N ASP A 58 -11.14 3.23 -8.72
CA ASP A 58 -12.45 2.75 -8.33
C ASP A 58 -12.43 2.22 -6.90
N GLU A 59 -13.55 2.40 -6.20
CA GLU A 59 -13.68 2.13 -4.77
C GLU A 59 -12.56 2.76 -3.92
N ALA A 60 -12.31 4.05 -4.15
CA ALA A 60 -11.26 4.82 -3.50
C ALA A 60 -11.34 4.79 -1.96
N HIS A 61 -12.51 4.51 -1.37
CA HIS A 61 -12.66 4.33 0.07
C HIS A 61 -11.73 3.25 0.65
N LEU A 62 -11.38 2.24 -0.14
CA LEU A 62 -10.43 1.18 0.24
C LEU A 62 -9.00 1.70 0.48
N LEU A 63 -8.65 2.86 -0.08
CA LEU A 63 -7.35 3.49 0.11
C LEU A 63 -7.23 4.17 1.47
N PHE A 64 -8.34 4.62 2.04
CA PHE A 64 -8.37 5.54 3.16
C PHE A 64 -8.88 4.90 4.45
N ASN A 65 -9.70 3.85 4.33
CA ASN A 65 -10.20 3.11 5.50
C ASN A 65 -9.05 2.47 6.29
N ASP A 66 -8.97 2.80 7.58
CA ASP A 66 -7.92 2.34 8.51
C ASP A 66 -6.47 2.64 8.05
N ALA A 67 -6.30 3.63 7.17
CA ALA A 67 -5.00 4.08 6.71
C ALA A 67 -4.27 4.83 7.83
N PRO A 68 -3.00 4.49 8.15
CA PRO A 68 -2.19 5.26 9.08
C PRO A 68 -2.03 6.71 8.62
N LYS A 69 -1.90 7.66 9.55
CA LYS A 69 -1.73 9.08 9.20
C LYS A 69 -0.59 9.33 8.21
N ALA A 70 0.55 8.67 8.40
CA ALA A 70 1.68 8.77 7.48
C ALA A 70 1.35 8.34 6.04
N LEU A 71 0.43 7.38 5.88
CA LEU A 71 -0.06 6.94 4.57
C LEU A 71 -0.92 8.04 3.93
N LEU A 72 -1.84 8.62 4.69
CA LEU A 72 -2.70 9.71 4.23
C LEU A 72 -1.88 10.94 3.80
N ASP A 73 -0.91 11.34 4.61
CA ASP A 73 -0.02 12.47 4.32
C ASP A 73 0.76 12.23 3.01
N LYS A 74 1.20 10.99 2.77
CA LYS A 74 1.91 10.63 1.53
C LYS A 74 0.98 10.64 0.32
N VAL A 75 -0.25 10.14 0.43
CA VAL A 75 -1.24 10.21 -0.66
C VAL A 75 -1.52 11.66 -1.02
N GLU A 76 -1.75 12.52 -0.02
CA GLU A 76 -1.98 13.95 -0.22
C GLU A 76 -0.80 14.61 -0.96
N GLN A 77 0.43 14.33 -0.51
CA GLN A 77 1.64 14.83 -1.16
C GLN A 77 1.73 14.39 -2.62
N VAL A 78 1.48 13.11 -2.91
CA VAL A 78 1.61 12.59 -4.27
C VAL A 78 0.52 13.15 -5.17
N VAL A 79 -0.74 13.20 -4.73
CA VAL A 79 -1.85 13.80 -5.51
C VAL A 79 -1.54 15.25 -5.87
N LYS A 80 -0.95 16.01 -4.95
CA LYS A 80 -0.54 17.40 -5.20
C LYS A 80 0.58 17.52 -6.24
N LEU A 81 1.59 16.65 -6.18
CA LEU A 81 2.79 16.75 -7.01
C LEU A 81 2.65 16.09 -8.38
N VAL A 82 1.83 15.03 -8.51
CA VAL A 82 1.74 14.23 -9.73
C VAL A 82 1.20 15.04 -10.93
N ARG A 83 0.49 16.14 -10.68
CA ARG A 83 0.01 17.06 -11.72
C ARG A 83 1.16 17.63 -12.56
N SER A 84 2.28 18.04 -11.95
CA SER A 84 3.43 18.61 -12.69
C SER A 84 4.16 17.58 -13.56
N LYS A 85 3.91 16.29 -13.32
CA LYS A 85 4.35 15.15 -14.14
C LYS A 85 3.39 14.84 -15.29
N GLY A 86 2.31 15.63 -15.43
CA GLY A 86 1.29 15.43 -16.46
C GLY A 86 0.41 14.21 -16.20
N VAL A 87 0.25 13.82 -14.94
CA VAL A 87 -0.60 12.70 -14.54
C VAL A 87 -1.88 13.24 -13.87
N GLY A 88 -3.04 12.77 -14.31
CA GLY A 88 -4.32 13.01 -13.66
C GLY A 88 -4.69 11.85 -12.73
N VAL A 89 -5.24 12.16 -11.56
CA VAL A 89 -5.75 11.17 -10.61
C VAL A 89 -7.22 11.44 -10.33
N TYR A 90 -8.06 10.43 -10.47
CA TYR A 90 -9.49 10.46 -10.20
C TYR A 90 -9.82 9.41 -9.16
N PHE A 91 -10.44 9.82 -8.06
CA PHE A 91 -10.99 8.93 -7.05
C PHE A 91 -12.49 8.76 -7.29
N ILE A 92 -12.93 7.52 -7.45
CA ILE A 92 -14.32 7.16 -7.63
C ILE A 92 -14.76 6.45 -6.35
N THR A 93 -15.78 7.00 -5.70
CA THR A 93 -16.34 6.46 -4.45
C THR A 93 -17.84 6.63 -4.46
N GLN A 94 -18.53 5.78 -3.70
CA GLN A 94 -19.98 5.88 -3.49
C GLN A 94 -20.32 7.03 -2.55
N ASN A 95 -19.48 7.30 -1.55
CA ASN A 95 -19.72 8.31 -0.54
C ASN A 95 -18.50 9.24 -0.36
N PRO A 96 -18.69 10.58 -0.45
CA PRO A 96 -17.60 11.54 -0.25
C PRO A 96 -16.97 11.48 1.15
N VAL A 97 -17.71 11.05 2.20
CA VAL A 97 -17.18 11.02 3.58
C VAL A 97 -16.11 9.96 3.79
N ASP A 98 -15.99 9.02 2.86
CA ASP A 98 -14.98 7.97 2.93
C ASP A 98 -13.62 8.45 2.37
N ILE A 99 -13.54 9.68 1.83
CA ILE A 99 -12.31 10.33 1.41
C ILE A 99 -11.94 11.41 2.45
N PRO A 100 -10.69 11.43 2.96
CA PRO A 100 -10.23 12.46 3.88
C PRO A 100 -10.36 13.87 3.30
N GLU A 101 -10.75 14.83 4.14
CA GLU A 101 -10.94 16.23 3.75
C GLU A 101 -9.67 16.84 3.15
N SER A 102 -8.49 16.50 3.66
CA SER A 102 -7.22 17.02 3.14
C SER A 102 -6.95 16.56 1.70
N VAL A 103 -7.35 15.34 1.35
CA VAL A 103 -7.28 14.82 -0.02
C VAL A 103 -8.36 15.46 -0.88
N LEU A 104 -9.61 15.54 -0.39
CA LEU A 104 -10.71 16.21 -1.09
C LEU A 104 -10.36 17.67 -1.44
N ALA A 105 -9.65 18.38 -0.58
CA ALA A 105 -9.21 19.75 -0.83
C ALA A 105 -8.22 19.88 -2.00
N GLN A 106 -7.45 18.82 -2.31
CA GLN A 106 -6.55 18.81 -3.47
C GLN A 106 -7.27 18.49 -4.79
N LEU A 107 -8.49 17.95 -4.74
CA LEU A 107 -9.25 17.56 -5.92
C LEU A 107 -10.00 18.75 -6.51
N SER A 108 -9.54 19.20 -7.68
CA SER A 108 -10.06 20.40 -8.32
C SER A 108 -11.22 20.12 -9.30
N ASN A 109 -11.27 18.92 -9.86
CA ASN A 109 -12.38 18.47 -10.71
C ASN A 109 -13.32 17.61 -9.88
N ARG A 110 -14.63 17.88 -9.96
CA ARG A 110 -15.66 17.19 -9.20
C ARG A 110 -16.86 16.86 -10.07
N VAL A 111 -17.31 15.62 -9.95
CA VAL A 111 -18.54 15.12 -10.58
C VAL A 111 -19.30 14.38 -9.48
N GLN A 112 -20.41 14.96 -9.03
CA GLN A 112 -21.24 14.41 -7.97
C GLN A 112 -22.58 13.98 -8.55
N HIS A 113 -22.85 12.69 -8.49
CA HIS A 113 -24.17 12.14 -8.80
C HIS A 113 -25.11 12.26 -7.61
N ALA A 114 -26.38 11.91 -7.82
CA ALA A 114 -27.41 11.92 -6.78
C ALA A 114 -26.96 11.15 -5.53
N LEU A 115 -27.11 11.79 -4.37
CA LEU A 115 -26.98 11.13 -3.07
C LEU A 115 -28.35 11.06 -2.41
N ARG A 116 -28.64 9.91 -1.81
CA ARG A 116 -29.86 9.72 -1.02
C ARG A 116 -29.53 10.03 0.44
N ALA A 117 -30.33 10.88 1.07
CA ALA A 117 -30.11 11.34 2.44
C ALA A 117 -31.28 11.00 3.36
N TYR A 118 -31.40 9.73 3.73
CA TYR A 118 -32.43 9.25 4.66
C TYR A 118 -31.91 9.14 6.10
N THR A 119 -30.62 8.92 6.25
CA THR A 119 -29.94 8.76 7.54
C THR A 119 -29.09 9.99 7.89
N PRO A 120 -28.78 10.25 9.18
CA PRO A 120 -27.90 11.35 9.57
C PRO A 120 -26.50 11.28 8.93
N ARG A 121 -25.97 10.06 8.73
CA ARG A 121 -24.68 9.86 8.05
C ARG A 121 -24.75 10.32 6.59
N GLU A 122 -25.82 9.98 5.89
CA GLU A 122 -26.01 10.40 4.50
C GLU A 122 -26.29 11.91 4.38
N GLN A 123 -27.03 12.50 5.32
CA GLN A 123 -27.20 13.96 5.37
C GLN A 123 -25.85 14.68 5.54
N LYS A 124 -24.97 14.15 6.41
CA LYS A 124 -23.60 14.65 6.53
C LYS A 124 -22.83 14.51 5.22
N ALA A 125 -22.99 13.39 4.50
CA ALA A 125 -22.35 13.18 3.20
C ALA A 125 -22.79 14.21 2.15
N VAL A 126 -24.10 14.50 2.10
CA VAL A 126 -24.64 15.55 1.20
C VAL A 126 -24.05 16.90 1.53
N ARG A 127 -23.99 17.28 2.81
CA ARG A 127 -23.39 18.55 3.24
C ARG A 127 -21.91 18.65 2.87
N VAL A 128 -21.12 17.62 3.20
CA VAL A 128 -19.69 17.57 2.87
C VAL A 128 -19.48 17.67 1.36
N ALA A 129 -20.27 16.98 0.54
CA ALA A 129 -20.19 17.12 -0.92
C ALA A 129 -20.55 18.53 -1.39
N ALA A 130 -21.56 19.16 -0.81
CA ALA A 130 -22.01 20.50 -1.18
C ALA A 130 -20.99 21.59 -0.87
N GLU A 131 -20.41 21.58 0.34
CA GLU A 131 -19.37 22.54 0.80
C GLU A 131 -18.08 22.47 -0.03
N THR A 132 -17.89 21.32 -0.65
CA THR A 132 -16.77 20.95 -1.49
C THR A 132 -16.80 21.64 -2.87
N PHE A 133 -17.97 22.13 -3.30
CA PHE A 133 -18.14 22.83 -4.55
C PHE A 133 -18.00 24.35 -4.40
N ARG A 134 -17.56 25.01 -5.47
CA ARG A 134 -17.72 26.45 -5.58
C ARG A 134 -19.23 26.79 -5.64
N PRO A 135 -19.75 27.64 -4.75
CA PRO A 135 -21.18 27.90 -4.65
C PRO A 135 -21.73 28.57 -5.92
N ASN A 136 -22.99 28.28 -6.23
CA ASN A 136 -23.71 28.89 -7.35
C ASN A 136 -24.90 29.71 -6.79
N PRO A 137 -25.01 31.01 -7.08
CA PRO A 137 -26.14 31.83 -6.59
C PRO A 137 -27.50 31.42 -7.18
N ALA A 138 -27.53 30.66 -8.27
CA ALA A 138 -28.77 30.25 -8.93
C ALA A 138 -29.52 29.11 -8.20
N PHE A 139 -28.84 28.33 -7.36
CA PHE A 139 -29.46 27.22 -6.62
C PHE A 139 -28.61 26.77 -5.42
N SER A 140 -29.27 26.15 -4.43
CA SER A 140 -28.56 25.49 -3.33
C SER A 140 -27.92 24.18 -3.80
N THR A 141 -26.59 24.07 -3.69
CA THR A 141 -25.85 22.83 -4.01
C THR A 141 -26.34 21.65 -3.17
N GLU A 142 -26.59 21.87 -1.87
CA GLU A 142 -27.04 20.83 -0.93
C GLU A 142 -28.41 20.26 -1.33
N GLU A 143 -29.36 21.14 -1.65
CA GLU A 143 -30.70 20.72 -2.12
C GLU A 143 -30.60 20.03 -3.49
N ALA A 144 -29.82 20.60 -4.41
CA ALA A 144 -29.67 20.07 -5.75
C ALA A 144 -29.14 18.64 -5.76
N ILE A 145 -28.16 18.29 -4.90
CA ILE A 145 -27.63 16.92 -4.78
C ILE A 145 -28.73 15.89 -4.52
N THR A 146 -29.71 16.23 -3.68
CA THR A 146 -30.81 15.30 -3.31
C THR A 146 -31.88 15.18 -4.38
N GLN A 147 -31.96 16.15 -5.28
CA GLN A 147 -32.99 16.25 -6.33
C GLN A 147 -32.52 15.74 -7.70
N LEU A 148 -31.23 15.40 -7.84
CA LEU A 148 -30.68 14.88 -9.11
C LEU A 148 -31.37 13.56 -9.50
N ALA A 149 -31.74 13.46 -10.78
CA ALA A 149 -32.23 12.21 -11.36
C ALA A 149 -31.08 11.34 -11.90
N VAL A 150 -31.41 10.10 -12.28
CA VAL A 150 -30.46 9.21 -12.97
C VAL A 150 -30.02 9.86 -14.29
N GLY A 151 -28.72 9.93 -14.53
CA GLY A 151 -28.16 10.62 -15.68
C GLY A 151 -27.91 12.11 -15.46
N GLU A 152 -28.20 12.65 -14.28
CA GLU A 152 -27.80 13.99 -13.87
C GLU A 152 -26.58 13.95 -12.93
N ALA A 153 -25.80 15.03 -12.94
CA ALA A 153 -24.71 15.25 -12.00
C ALA A 153 -24.52 16.75 -11.73
N LEU A 154 -23.98 17.08 -10.56
CA LEU A 154 -23.34 18.36 -10.32
C LEU A 154 -21.88 18.27 -10.76
N VAL A 155 -21.46 19.22 -11.59
CA VAL A 155 -20.13 19.24 -12.18
C VAL A 155 -19.45 20.56 -11.87
N SER A 156 -18.20 20.48 -11.43
CA SER A 156 -17.26 21.59 -11.33
C SER A 156 -15.92 21.12 -11.86
N VAL A 157 -15.34 21.88 -12.79
CA VAL A 157 -14.07 21.53 -13.43
C VAL A 157 -13.10 22.69 -13.30
N LEU A 158 -11.81 22.38 -13.44
CA LEU A 158 -10.77 23.40 -13.40
C LEU A 158 -10.87 24.33 -14.60
N GLU A 159 -11.02 25.63 -14.33
CA GLU A 159 -10.93 26.70 -15.32
C GLU A 159 -9.49 27.26 -15.37
N ASP A 160 -9.29 28.28 -16.20
CA ASP A 160 -8.04 29.00 -16.30
C ASP A 160 -7.51 29.41 -14.93
N LYS A 161 -6.17 29.35 -14.77
CA LYS A 161 -5.45 29.67 -13.53
C LYS A 161 -5.73 28.72 -12.36
N GLY A 162 -6.32 27.56 -12.60
CA GLY A 162 -6.47 26.53 -11.56
C GLY A 162 -7.61 26.80 -10.58
N ILE A 163 -8.60 27.60 -10.99
CA ILE A 163 -9.77 27.93 -10.19
C ILE A 163 -10.92 26.98 -10.59
N PRO A 164 -11.60 26.31 -9.65
CA PRO A 164 -12.78 25.51 -9.98
C PRO A 164 -13.92 26.38 -10.54
N SER A 165 -14.58 25.88 -11.58
CA SER A 165 -15.79 26.48 -12.14
C SER A 165 -16.90 26.51 -11.09
N MET A 166 -17.84 27.44 -11.24
CA MET A 166 -19.08 27.37 -10.46
C MET A 166 -19.77 26.03 -10.72
N VAL A 167 -20.37 25.46 -9.67
CA VAL A 167 -21.07 24.18 -9.81
C VAL A 167 -22.28 24.32 -10.73
N GLY A 168 -22.41 23.41 -11.69
CA GLY A 168 -23.52 23.37 -12.63
C GLY A 168 -24.24 22.03 -12.61
N ARG A 169 -25.58 22.06 -12.75
CA ARG A 169 -26.36 20.85 -13.05
C ARG A 169 -26.12 20.44 -14.49
N THR A 170 -25.69 19.22 -14.70
CA THR A 170 -25.23 18.71 -15.99
C THR A 170 -25.89 17.36 -16.30
N LEU A 171 -26.34 17.21 -17.54
CA LEU A 171 -26.79 15.93 -18.07
C LEU A 171 -25.58 15.10 -18.54
N VAL A 172 -25.50 13.87 -18.05
CA VAL A 172 -24.43 12.93 -18.38
C VAL A 172 -24.84 12.13 -19.60
N ARG A 173 -24.05 12.23 -20.66
CA ARG A 173 -24.27 11.45 -21.87
C ARG A 173 -24.12 9.96 -21.56
N PRO A 174 -25.06 9.09 -21.99
CA PRO A 174 -24.95 7.65 -21.77
C PRO A 174 -23.71 7.06 -22.48
N PRO A 175 -23.10 6.01 -21.90
CA PRO A 175 -21.93 5.38 -22.49
C PRO A 175 -22.27 4.77 -23.85
N SER A 176 -21.39 4.98 -24.84
CA SER A 176 -21.52 4.41 -26.19
C SER A 176 -20.85 3.03 -26.26
N GLY A 177 -21.29 2.09 -25.42
CA GLY A 177 -20.66 0.78 -25.26
C GLY A 177 -21.66 -0.36 -25.12
N LYS A 178 -21.19 -1.58 -25.37
CA LYS A 178 -21.92 -2.81 -25.06
C LYS A 178 -21.91 -3.03 -23.55
N VAL A 179 -23.07 -3.26 -22.96
CA VAL A 179 -23.18 -3.68 -21.56
C VAL A 179 -22.89 -5.19 -21.51
N GLY A 180 -21.92 -5.58 -20.69
CA GLY A 180 -21.51 -6.97 -20.50
C GLY A 180 -20.10 -7.29 -21.02
N PRO A 181 -19.54 -8.45 -20.64
CA PRO A 181 -18.22 -8.86 -21.09
C PRO A 181 -18.18 -9.10 -22.60
N ILE A 182 -17.03 -8.80 -23.20
CA ILE A 182 -16.73 -9.18 -24.59
C ILE A 182 -16.44 -10.68 -24.66
N SER A 183 -16.72 -11.29 -25.81
CA SER A 183 -16.37 -12.68 -26.05
C SER A 183 -14.84 -12.88 -26.09
N PRO A 184 -14.33 -14.09 -25.80
CA PRO A 184 -12.90 -14.39 -25.92
C PRO A 184 -12.34 -14.15 -27.33
N GLU A 185 -13.16 -14.34 -28.36
CA GLU A 185 -12.81 -14.12 -29.77
C GLU A 185 -12.66 -12.61 -30.06
N GLU A 186 -13.64 -11.81 -29.66
CA GLU A 186 -13.59 -10.34 -29.77
C GLU A 186 -12.38 -9.80 -29.00
N ARG A 187 -12.11 -10.33 -27.80
CA ARG A 187 -10.95 -9.95 -26.99
C ARG A 187 -9.63 -10.21 -27.71
N ARG A 188 -9.46 -11.41 -28.29
CA ARG A 188 -8.23 -11.75 -29.03
C ARG A 188 -8.02 -10.83 -30.23
N ALA A 189 -9.08 -10.58 -31.01
CA ALA A 189 -9.01 -9.68 -32.16
C ALA A 189 -8.64 -8.24 -31.76
N LEU A 190 -9.20 -7.74 -30.64
CA LEU A 190 -8.86 -6.41 -30.11
C LEU A 190 -7.42 -6.32 -29.61
N ILE A 191 -6.90 -7.36 -28.96
CA ILE A 191 -5.50 -7.41 -28.52
C ILE A 191 -4.57 -7.41 -29.72
N GLN A 192 -4.84 -8.24 -30.74
CA GLN A 192 -4.01 -8.33 -31.95
C GLN A 192 -3.97 -7.03 -32.76
N THR A 193 -5.05 -6.24 -32.73
CA THR A 193 -5.13 -4.94 -33.43
C THR A 193 -4.69 -3.76 -32.56
N SER A 194 -4.25 -4.03 -31.32
CA SER A 194 -3.82 -3.00 -30.38
C SER A 194 -2.48 -2.37 -30.82
N PRO A 195 -2.30 -1.04 -30.64
CA PRO A 195 -1.01 -0.38 -30.88
C PRO A 195 0.16 -0.93 -30.04
N VAL A 196 -0.14 -1.66 -28.96
CA VAL A 196 0.85 -2.28 -28.06
C VAL A 196 0.89 -3.81 -28.19
N ALA A 197 0.30 -4.37 -29.25
CA ALA A 197 0.40 -5.79 -29.55
C ALA A 197 1.88 -6.21 -29.68
N GLY A 198 2.24 -7.35 -29.10
CA GLY A 198 3.61 -7.85 -29.04
C GLY A 198 4.48 -7.23 -27.94
N GLN A 199 4.11 -6.09 -27.36
CA GLN A 199 4.92 -5.43 -26.32
C GLN A 199 4.69 -5.98 -24.91
N TYR A 200 3.44 -6.38 -24.61
CA TYR A 200 3.02 -6.88 -23.29
C TYR A 200 2.45 -8.29 -23.33
N ASP A 201 2.71 -9.03 -24.41
CA ASP A 201 2.08 -10.33 -24.67
C ASP A 201 2.74 -11.47 -23.88
N VAL A 202 3.99 -11.28 -23.45
CA VAL A 202 4.74 -12.24 -22.65
C VAL A 202 4.47 -11.96 -21.17
N VAL A 203 3.95 -12.97 -20.47
CA VAL A 203 3.79 -12.92 -19.01
C VAL A 203 5.16 -13.09 -18.38
N GLU A 204 5.67 -12.02 -17.76
CA GLU A 204 6.83 -12.10 -16.87
C GLU A 204 6.36 -12.53 -15.48
N ASP A 205 6.68 -13.76 -15.10
CA ASP A 205 6.51 -14.21 -13.71
C ASP A 205 7.75 -13.79 -12.91
N ARG A 206 7.57 -12.79 -12.04
CA ARG A 206 8.65 -12.29 -11.18
C ARG A 206 8.55 -12.98 -9.83
N GLU A 207 9.70 -13.24 -9.23
CA GLU A 207 9.80 -13.78 -7.87
C GLU A 207 8.88 -12.99 -6.91
N SER A 208 7.89 -13.69 -6.35
CA SER A 208 6.86 -13.04 -5.55
C SER A 208 7.39 -12.67 -4.17
N ALA A 209 6.83 -11.61 -3.57
CA ALA A 209 7.12 -11.28 -2.17
C ALA A 209 6.83 -12.46 -1.22
N TYR A 210 5.84 -13.29 -1.56
CA TYR A 210 5.53 -14.52 -0.84
C TYR A 210 6.69 -15.52 -0.90
N GLU A 211 7.28 -15.76 -2.07
CA GLU A 211 8.45 -16.63 -2.23
C GLU A 211 9.66 -16.11 -1.45
N VAL A 212 9.95 -14.81 -1.55
CA VAL A 212 11.07 -14.19 -0.82
C VAL A 212 10.87 -14.30 0.68
N LEU A 213 9.66 -14.02 1.18
CA LEU A 213 9.34 -14.11 2.60
C LEU A 213 9.36 -15.55 3.11
N THR A 214 8.87 -16.51 2.32
CA THR A 214 8.89 -17.94 2.63
C THR A 214 10.32 -18.45 2.70
N ARG A 215 11.17 -18.09 1.72
CA ARG A 215 12.59 -18.42 1.73
C ARG A 215 13.31 -17.84 2.95
N ARG A 216 13.03 -16.57 3.29
CA ARG A 216 13.58 -15.94 4.50
C ARG A 216 13.11 -16.62 5.79
N ALA A 217 11.86 -17.09 5.84
CA ALA A 217 11.33 -17.82 6.99
C ALA A 217 11.98 -19.20 7.13
N GLN A 218 12.14 -19.93 6.02
CA GLN A 218 12.84 -21.21 5.96
C GLN A 218 14.32 -21.05 6.37
N GLN A 219 15.02 -20.06 5.84
CA GLN A 219 16.40 -19.75 6.24
C GLN A 219 16.51 -19.47 7.74
N LYS A 220 15.59 -18.70 8.33
CA LYS A 220 15.58 -18.47 9.78
C LYS A 220 15.31 -19.73 10.60
N GLN A 221 14.49 -20.65 10.10
CA GLN A 221 14.25 -21.94 10.75
C GLN A 221 15.47 -22.85 10.65
N GLU A 222 16.15 -22.88 9.51
CA GLU A 222 17.38 -23.63 9.31
C GLU A 222 18.53 -23.09 10.17
N ASP A 223 18.70 -21.76 10.22
CA ASP A 223 19.67 -21.08 11.08
C ASP A 223 19.39 -21.34 12.56
N GLY A 224 18.11 -21.31 12.96
CA GLY A 224 17.67 -21.64 14.32
C GLY A 224 17.96 -23.10 14.68
N ALA A 225 17.63 -24.03 13.80
CA ALA A 225 17.89 -25.46 13.99
C ALA A 225 19.39 -25.81 13.96
N ALA A 226 20.21 -25.05 13.23
CA ALA A 226 21.66 -25.17 13.25
C ALA A 226 22.25 -24.64 14.57
N ALA A 227 21.75 -23.49 15.07
CA ALA A 227 22.16 -22.93 16.36
C ALA A 227 21.77 -23.84 17.54
N GLU A 228 20.59 -24.45 17.51
CA GLU A 228 20.15 -25.43 18.52
C GLU A 228 21.00 -26.70 18.50
N ARG A 229 21.31 -27.23 17.31
CA ARG A 229 22.22 -28.39 17.17
C ARG A 229 23.63 -28.09 17.64
N ALA A 230 24.17 -26.90 17.36
CA ALA A 230 25.47 -26.47 17.85
C ALA A 230 25.48 -26.32 19.38
N ALA A 231 24.41 -25.79 19.98
CA ALA A 231 24.27 -25.67 21.42
C ALA A 231 24.11 -27.04 22.11
N GLN A 232 23.41 -27.99 21.48
CA GLN A 232 23.27 -29.36 21.97
C GLN A 232 24.62 -30.10 21.93
N ALA A 233 25.37 -29.99 20.82
CA ALA A 233 26.69 -30.59 20.67
C ALA A 233 27.71 -30.01 21.67
N GLN A 234 27.64 -28.71 21.97
CA GLN A 234 28.46 -28.11 23.04
C GLN A 234 28.11 -28.66 24.42
N LYS A 235 26.82 -28.81 24.75
CA LYS A 235 26.39 -29.41 26.03
C LYS A 235 26.81 -30.86 26.17
N GLU A 236 26.76 -31.63 25.09
CA GLU A 236 27.21 -33.03 25.06
C GLU A 236 28.73 -33.13 25.19
N ALA A 237 29.48 -32.24 24.53
CA ALA A 237 30.94 -32.15 24.69
C ALA A 237 31.35 -31.73 26.11
N GLU A 238 30.66 -30.77 26.72
CA GLU A 238 30.87 -30.37 28.12
C GLU A 238 30.51 -31.48 29.11
N ALA A 239 29.43 -32.23 28.85
CA ALA A 239 29.05 -33.38 29.66
C ALA A 239 30.08 -34.53 29.55
N ALA A 240 30.61 -34.77 28.36
CA ALA A 240 31.66 -35.77 28.12
C ALA A 240 33.00 -35.37 28.76
N ASP A 241 33.39 -34.10 28.72
CA ASP A 241 34.60 -33.61 29.41
C ASP A 241 34.45 -33.70 30.94
N LYS A 242 33.25 -33.42 31.47
CA LYS A 242 32.96 -33.55 32.89
C LYS A 242 32.91 -35.01 33.37
N ALA A 243 32.50 -35.94 32.51
CA ALA A 243 32.55 -37.38 32.77
C ALA A 243 34.00 -37.90 32.77
N ARG A 244 34.83 -37.49 31.81
CA ARG A 244 36.26 -37.85 31.77
C ARG A 244 37.04 -37.37 33.00
N ARG A 245 36.73 -36.18 33.51
CA ARG A 245 37.33 -35.66 34.75
C ARG A 245 36.88 -36.38 36.03
N ARG A 246 35.86 -37.24 35.95
CA ARG A 246 35.35 -38.02 37.10
C ARG A 246 35.99 -39.40 37.21
N ASP A 247 36.57 -39.91 36.11
CA ASP A 247 37.22 -41.23 36.03
C ASP A 247 38.75 -41.18 36.15
N GLU A 248 39.36 -39.99 36.36
CA GLU A 248 40.77 -39.92 36.75
C GLU A 248 40.94 -40.31 38.23
N PRO A 249 41.87 -41.23 38.57
CA PRO A 249 42.11 -41.62 39.95
C PRO A 249 42.60 -40.42 40.75
N ALA A 250 41.93 -40.15 41.88
CA ALA A 250 42.24 -39.04 42.77
C ALA A 250 43.68 -39.14 43.33
N VAL A 251 44.63 -38.51 42.64
CA VAL A 251 45.94 -38.20 43.23
C VAL A 251 45.68 -37.18 44.33
N ARG A 252 45.89 -37.59 45.59
CA ARG A 252 45.77 -36.76 46.80
C ARG A 252 46.54 -35.45 46.62
N ARG A 253 45.83 -34.37 46.27
CA ARG A 253 46.39 -33.02 46.20
C ARG A 253 46.14 -32.31 47.52
N SER A 254 47.23 -31.90 48.14
CA SER A 254 47.31 -31.18 49.41
C SER A 254 46.34 -30.00 49.49
N THR A 255 45.59 -29.94 50.59
CA THR A 255 44.62 -28.89 50.96
C THR A 255 45.33 -27.61 51.41
N ARG A 256 45.97 -26.90 50.48
CA ARG A 256 46.28 -25.47 50.61
C ARG A 256 46.10 -24.79 49.26
N ALA A 257 44.84 -24.52 48.91
CA ALA A 257 44.55 -23.52 47.88
C ALA A 257 44.86 -22.15 48.45
N THR A 258 45.71 -21.38 47.77
CA THR A 258 46.01 -20.01 48.16
C THR A 258 44.77 -19.12 47.94
N PRO A 259 44.57 -18.05 48.74
CA PRO A 259 43.38 -17.19 48.63
C PRO A 259 43.16 -16.61 47.21
N VAL A 260 44.23 -16.52 46.43
CA VAL A 260 44.23 -16.03 45.05
C VAL A 260 43.61 -17.05 44.07
N GLU A 261 43.89 -18.35 44.20
CA GLU A 261 43.28 -19.38 43.35
C GLU A 261 41.78 -19.54 43.59
N ALA A 262 41.33 -19.38 44.84
CA ALA A 262 39.91 -19.39 45.19
C ALA A 262 39.17 -18.16 44.61
N ALA A 263 39.82 -16.99 44.61
CA ALA A 263 39.29 -15.78 43.99
C ALA A 263 39.17 -15.94 42.45
N ILE A 264 40.19 -16.46 41.79
CA ILE A 264 40.16 -16.67 40.33
C ILE A 264 39.09 -17.71 39.94
N THR A 265 38.96 -18.81 40.69
CA THR A 265 37.96 -19.86 40.42
C THR A 265 36.52 -19.36 40.64
N SER A 266 36.32 -18.50 41.64
CA SER A 266 35.01 -17.89 41.91
C SER A 266 34.65 -16.79 40.91
N MET A 267 35.64 -16.01 40.44
CA MET A 267 35.46 -15.03 39.36
C MET A 267 35.13 -15.73 38.03
N ALA A 268 35.78 -16.85 37.71
CA ALA A 268 35.46 -17.64 36.52
C ALA A 268 34.04 -18.23 36.55
N ARG A 269 33.58 -18.74 37.72
CA ARG A 269 32.19 -19.22 37.88
C ARG A 269 31.16 -18.09 37.84
N SER A 270 31.51 -16.91 38.35
CA SER A 270 30.63 -15.73 38.33
C SER A 270 30.48 -15.17 36.91
N ALA A 271 31.57 -15.11 36.14
CA ALA A 271 31.57 -14.71 34.73
C ALA A 271 30.77 -15.68 33.85
N ALA A 272 30.90 -17.00 34.07
CA ALA A 272 30.12 -18.00 33.36
C ALA A 272 28.60 -17.90 33.64
N ASN A 273 28.22 -17.65 34.91
CA ASN A 273 26.81 -17.51 35.30
C ASN A 273 26.17 -16.20 34.81
N THR A 274 26.96 -15.14 34.58
CA THR A 274 26.47 -13.87 34.03
C THR A 274 26.34 -13.91 32.51
N LEU A 275 27.27 -14.55 31.79
CA LEU A 275 27.20 -14.75 30.35
C LEU A 275 26.05 -15.68 29.95
N GLY A 276 25.82 -16.77 30.71
CA GLY A 276 24.69 -17.69 30.47
C GLY A 276 23.32 -17.03 30.67
N ARG A 277 23.18 -16.17 31.68
CA ARG A 277 21.92 -15.42 31.92
C ARG A 277 21.65 -14.34 30.88
N ALA A 278 22.68 -13.75 30.28
CA ALA A 278 22.53 -12.77 29.20
C ALA A 278 22.06 -13.42 27.89
N LEU A 279 22.60 -14.59 27.54
CA LEU A 279 22.22 -15.33 26.33
C LEU A 279 20.79 -15.88 26.40
N VAL A 280 20.38 -16.44 27.55
CA VAL A 280 19.01 -16.92 27.75
C VAL A 280 17.98 -15.79 27.64
N ARG A 281 18.30 -14.59 28.18
CA ARG A 281 17.40 -13.43 28.10
C ARG A 281 17.40 -12.78 26.71
N GLY A 282 18.51 -12.84 25.97
CA GLY A 282 18.59 -12.38 24.57
C GLY A 282 17.75 -13.24 23.61
N ILE A 283 17.77 -14.56 23.79
CA ILE A 283 17.02 -15.49 22.95
C ILE A 283 15.52 -15.48 23.32
N LEU A 284 15.15 -15.55 24.60
CA LEU A 284 13.73 -15.52 25.03
C LEU A 284 13.08 -14.13 24.90
N GLY A 285 13.85 -13.04 25.02
CA GLY A 285 13.34 -11.67 24.92
C GLY A 285 12.95 -11.28 23.48
N SER A 286 13.56 -11.92 22.48
CA SER A 286 13.24 -11.70 21.06
C SER A 286 11.95 -12.40 20.61
N LEU A 287 11.51 -13.44 21.33
CA LEU A 287 10.29 -14.21 21.05
C LEU A 287 9.04 -13.65 21.74
N THR A 288 9.19 -12.81 22.77
CA THR A 288 8.08 -12.31 23.60
C THR A 288 7.63 -10.88 23.26
N ARG A 289 8.26 -10.21 22.28
CA ARG A 289 7.91 -8.83 21.87
C ARG A 289 7.19 -8.75 20.52
N ARG A 290 6.34 -9.73 20.21
CA ARG A 290 5.37 -9.67 19.10
C ARG A 290 3.98 -9.97 19.65
N GLY A 291 3.31 -8.91 20.10
CA GLY A 291 2.01 -9.00 20.74
C GLY A 291 1.70 -7.79 21.61
N ARG A 292 1.71 -6.60 21.00
CA ARG A 292 0.93 -5.43 21.39
C ARG A 292 0.90 -4.47 20.22
#